data_AF-A0A968PBX4-F1
#
_entry.id   AF-A0A968PBX4-F1
#
_cell.length_a   1.000
_cell.length_b   1.000
_cell.length_c   1.000
_cell.angle_alpha   90.00
_cell.angle_beta   90.00
_cell.angle_gamma   90.00
#
_symmetry.space_group_name_H-M   'P 1'
#
loop_
_entity.id
_entity.type
_entity.pdbx_description
1 polymer ?
#
loop_
_entity_poly.entity_id
_entity_poly.type
_entity_poly.pdbx_seq_one_letter_code
_entity_poly.pdbx_strand_id
1 'polypeptide(L)'
;MKDAAGQPIIYTYRGSWCNEGYMTQWNADWRITGAQGTLRWDGGEGIHCQVIKPAGTHGFNSEMEEVSVPRLSRPFTGHAAMIRNFVDALQKGEKLICPCDDNIKSLAMVLAAVQSAKTGQKSP
;
A
#
# COMPACT_ATOMS: atom_id res chain seq x y z
N MET A 1 -1.86 -12.59 3.81
CA MET A 1 -0.50 -12.17 3.41
C MET A 1 0.45 -12.45 4.57
N LYS A 2 1.72 -12.78 4.31
CA LYS A 2 2.72 -13.02 5.35
C LYS A 2 3.91 -12.08 5.16
N ASP A 3 4.57 -11.68 6.24
CA ASP A 3 5.82 -10.93 6.18
C ASP A 3 7.02 -11.84 5.89
N ALA A 4 8.23 -11.26 5.87
CA ALA A 4 9.47 -12.00 5.62
C ALA A 4 9.77 -13.09 6.67
N ALA A 5 9.19 -12.98 7.88
CA ALA A 5 9.30 -13.97 8.94
C ALA A 5 8.15 -15.01 8.91
N GLY A 6 7.26 -14.93 7.91
CA GLY A 6 6.12 -15.83 7.76
C GLY A 6 4.93 -15.51 8.68
N GLN A 7 4.95 -14.37 9.38
CA GLN A 7 3.86 -13.92 10.26
C GLN A 7 2.73 -13.28 9.45
N PRO A 8 1.46 -13.44 9.86
CA PRO A 8 0.34 -12.85 9.14
C PRO A 8 0.40 -11.32 9.16
N ILE A 9 0.17 -10.71 8.01
CA ILE A 9 -0.01 -9.26 7.87
C ILE A 9 -1.51 -8.96 7.91
N ILE A 10 -1.89 -7.97 8.71
CA ILE A 10 -3.25 -7.42 8.76
C ILE A 10 -3.32 -6.23 7.84
N TYR A 11 -4.31 -6.24 6.95
CA TYR A 11 -4.60 -5.13 6.04
C TYR A 11 -6.05 -4.68 6.24
N THR A 12 -6.23 -3.37 6.38
CA THR A 12 -7.56 -2.75 6.52
C THR A 12 -7.72 -1.71 5.43
N TYR A 13 -8.80 -1.82 4.67
CA TYR A 13 -9.18 -0.84 3.65
C TYR A 13 -10.54 -0.24 3.99
N ARG A 14 -10.64 1.10 3.95
CA ARG A 14 -11.89 1.84 4.13
C ARG A 14 -12.02 2.85 3.02
N GLY A 15 -13.11 2.76 2.27
CA GLY A 15 -13.47 3.71 1.22
C GLY A 15 -14.89 4.22 1.41
N SER A 16 -15.11 5.49 1.07
CA SER A 16 -16.44 6.10 0.96
C SER A 16 -16.43 7.06 -0.22
N TRP A 17 -17.47 6.99 -1.05
CA TRP A 17 -17.67 7.91 -2.18
C TRP A 17 -18.82 8.89 -1.94
N CYS A 18 -19.41 8.87 -0.75
CA CYS A 18 -20.54 9.73 -0.39
C CYS A 18 -20.22 10.65 0.79
N ASN A 19 -18.94 10.75 1.19
CA ASN A 19 -18.56 11.64 2.27
C ASN A 19 -18.59 13.09 1.80
N GLU A 20 -19.14 14.00 2.59
CA GLU A 20 -19.03 15.43 2.33
C GLU A 20 -17.83 15.99 3.11
N GLY A 21 -16.88 16.62 2.41
CA GLY A 21 -15.66 17.18 3.00
C GLY A 21 -14.57 16.13 3.29
N TYR A 22 -13.33 16.63 3.51
CA TYR A 22 -12.13 15.83 3.85
C TYR A 22 -11.92 14.57 2.98
N MET A 23 -12.09 14.72 1.66
CA MET A 23 -11.79 13.64 0.72
C MET A 23 -10.30 13.31 0.77
N THR A 24 -9.99 12.01 0.71
CA THR A 24 -8.62 11.56 0.48
C THR A 24 -8.23 11.79 -0.98
N GLN A 25 -6.93 11.78 -1.27
CA GLN A 25 -6.45 11.77 -2.66
C GLN A 25 -6.96 10.54 -3.40
N TRP A 26 -6.89 10.57 -4.74
CA TRP A 26 -7.27 9.44 -5.59
C TRP A 26 -6.60 8.12 -5.16
N ASN A 27 -5.35 8.20 -4.70
CA ASN A 27 -4.59 7.03 -4.28
C ASN A 27 -4.84 6.64 -2.82
N ALA A 28 -5.77 7.27 -2.10
CA ALA A 28 -6.04 7.10 -0.66
C ALA A 28 -4.91 7.53 0.29
N ASP A 29 -5.25 7.63 1.57
CA ASP A 29 -4.28 7.82 2.65
C ASP A 29 -3.79 6.47 3.17
N TRP A 30 -2.47 6.29 3.22
CA TRP A 30 -1.83 5.06 3.65
C TRP A 30 -1.12 5.23 4.98
N ARG A 31 -1.16 4.15 5.78
CA ARG A 31 -0.31 3.94 6.94
C ARG A 31 0.20 2.51 6.93
N ILE A 32 1.52 2.35 6.90
CA ILE A 32 2.19 1.05 6.93
C ILE A 32 3.03 1.02 8.20
N THR A 33 2.74 0.10 9.11
CA THR A 33 3.45 -0.04 10.39
C THR A 33 4.21 -1.36 10.39
N GLY A 34 5.50 -1.29 10.75
CA GLY A 34 6.37 -2.45 10.89
C GLY A 34 7.16 -2.38 12.21
N ALA A 35 7.98 -3.40 12.45
CA ALA A 35 8.73 -3.55 13.71
C ALA A 35 9.70 -2.40 14.01
N GLN A 36 10.15 -1.65 12.99
CA GLN A 36 11.13 -0.59 13.12
C GLN A 36 10.53 0.82 13.00
N GLY A 37 9.22 0.94 12.72
CA GLY A 37 8.64 2.25 12.47
C GLY A 37 7.34 2.24 11.68
N THR A 38 6.95 3.42 11.22
CA THR A 38 5.72 3.63 10.44
C THR A 38 5.97 4.60 9.29
N LEU A 39 5.46 4.22 8.11
CA LEU A 39 5.36 5.07 6.92
C LEU A 39 3.92 5.57 6.78
N ARG A 40 3.75 6.84 6.42
CA ARG A 40 2.49 7.42 5.99
C ARG A 40 2.64 8.03 4.60
N TRP A 41 1.59 7.91 3.80
CA TRP A 41 1.50 8.56 2.49
C TRP A 41 0.10 9.14 2.32
N ASP A 42 -0.01 10.40 1.94
CA ASP A 42 -1.28 11.11 1.71
C ASP A 42 -1.92 10.82 0.35
N GLY A 43 -1.37 9.86 -0.41
CA GLY A 43 -1.81 9.52 -1.76
C GLY A 43 -1.32 10.51 -2.84
N GLY A 44 -0.56 11.54 -2.47
CA GLY A 44 0.04 12.54 -3.35
C GLY A 44 1.56 12.56 -3.23
N GLU A 45 2.14 13.71 -2.87
CA GLU A 45 3.59 13.86 -2.67
C GLU A 45 4.02 13.71 -1.20
N GLY A 46 3.08 13.75 -0.25
CA GLY A 46 3.36 13.77 1.18
C GLY A 46 3.66 12.37 1.72
N ILE A 47 4.94 12.00 1.70
CA ILE A 47 5.43 10.77 2.34
C ILE A 47 6.19 11.13 3.62
N HIS A 48 5.75 10.54 4.73
CA HIS A 48 6.35 10.72 6.06
C HIS A 48 6.79 9.38 6.63
N CYS A 49 7.98 9.31 7.17
CA CYS A 49 8.54 8.08 7.71
C CYS A 49 9.12 8.35 9.09
N GLN A 50 8.73 7.54 10.07
CA GLN A 50 9.31 7.55 11.40
C GLN A 50 9.89 6.19 11.74
N VAL A 51 11.11 6.17 12.27
CA VAL A 51 11.81 4.96 12.70
C VAL A 51 12.17 5.04 14.18
N ILE A 52 12.37 3.88 14.81
CA ILE A 52 12.84 3.80 16.19
C ILE A 52 14.25 4.36 16.26
N LYS A 53 14.49 5.33 17.16
CA LYS A 53 15.83 5.83 17.44
C LYS A 53 16.71 4.71 18.01
N PRO A 54 17.94 4.50 17.51
CA PRO A 54 18.83 3.45 18.00
C PRO A 54 19.12 3.51 19.51
N ALA A 55 19.16 4.71 20.09
CA ALA A 55 19.45 4.94 21.52
C ALA A 55 18.19 5.20 22.39
N GLY A 56 16.99 5.09 21.82
CA GLY A 56 15.75 5.57 22.42
C GLY A 56 14.84 4.49 23.04
N THR A 57 15.35 3.29 23.29
CA THR A 57 14.52 2.15 23.73
C THR A 57 14.62 1.93 25.24
N HIS A 58 14.00 2.81 26.03
CA HIS A 58 14.03 2.72 27.50
C HIS A 58 12.65 2.82 28.18
N GLY A 59 11.55 2.74 27.44
CA GLY A 59 10.18 2.82 27.97
C GLY A 59 9.17 1.91 27.26
N PHE A 60 7.89 2.00 27.64
CA PHE A 60 6.78 1.24 27.03
C PHE A 60 6.64 1.51 25.53
N ASN A 61 6.90 2.76 25.11
CA ASN A 61 7.04 3.14 23.71
C ASN A 61 8.50 3.55 23.44
N SER A 62 9.02 3.19 22.27
CA SER A 62 10.33 3.66 21.81
C SER A 62 10.26 5.12 21.38
N GLU A 63 11.36 5.86 21.54
CA GLU A 63 11.47 7.16 20.89
C GLU A 63 11.60 7.00 19.37
N MET A 64 10.92 7.88 18.63
CA MET A 64 10.91 7.88 17.17
C MET A 64 11.69 9.07 16.62
N GLU A 65 12.29 8.90 15.44
CA GLU A 65 12.85 9.99 14.64
C GLU A 65 12.31 9.99 13.21
N GLU A 66 12.15 11.18 12.64
CA GLU A 66 11.70 11.36 11.26
C GLU A 66 12.87 11.05 10.30
N VAL A 67 12.59 10.27 9.27
CA VAL A 67 13.57 9.95 8.21
C VAL A 67 13.14 10.63 6.93
N SER A 68 14.08 11.35 6.30
CA SER A 68 13.84 11.94 4.98
C SER A 68 13.62 10.83 3.95
N VAL A 69 12.47 10.87 3.28
CA VAL A 69 12.16 9.96 2.18
C VAL A 69 12.62 10.60 0.87
N PRO A 70 13.54 9.98 0.12
CA PRO A 70 14.04 10.57 -1.12
C PRO A 70 12.93 10.64 -2.17
N ARG A 71 12.79 11.80 -2.81
CA ARG A 71 11.85 11.96 -3.93
C ARG A 71 12.37 11.20 -5.15
N LEU A 72 11.60 10.23 -5.61
CA LEU A 72 11.89 9.53 -6.86
C LEU A 72 11.34 10.35 -8.03
N SER A 73 12.24 10.96 -8.81
CA SER A 73 11.87 11.52 -10.11
C SER A 73 11.67 10.37 -11.09
N ARG A 74 10.47 10.28 -11.69
CA ARG A 74 10.19 9.34 -12.76
C ARG A 74 9.76 10.11 -14.01
N PRO A 75 10.29 9.76 -15.20
CA PRO A 75 9.96 10.46 -16.44
C PRO A 75 8.48 10.30 -16.84
N PHE A 76 7.81 9.27 -16.34
CA PHE A 76 6.39 8.99 -16.58
C PHE A 76 5.71 8.53 -15.29
N THR A 77 4.45 8.91 -15.11
CA THR A 77 3.59 8.52 -14.00
C THR A 77 2.19 8.13 -14.50
N GLY A 78 1.34 7.59 -13.62
CA GLY A 78 -0.05 7.24 -13.93
C GLY A 78 -0.18 6.34 -15.17
N HIS A 79 -1.14 6.66 -16.04
CA HIS A 79 -1.39 5.89 -17.26
C HIS A 79 -0.19 5.87 -18.23
N ALA A 80 0.58 6.95 -18.33
CA ALA A 80 1.74 6.99 -19.22
C ALA A 80 2.82 5.98 -18.78
N ALA A 81 3.05 5.85 -17.47
CA ALA A 81 3.95 4.84 -16.93
C ALA A 81 3.44 3.40 -17.18
N MET A 82 2.13 3.19 -17.04
CA MET A 82 1.50 1.88 -17.30
C MET A 82 1.62 1.45 -18.76
N ILE A 83 1.30 2.35 -19.70
CA ILE A 83 1.41 2.06 -21.14
C ILE A 83 2.86 1.79 -21.52
N ARG A 84 3.81 2.56 -20.99
CA ARG A 84 5.23 2.32 -21.24
C ARG A 84 5.68 0.97 -20.69
N ASN A 85 5.30 0.62 -19.45
CA ASN A 85 5.62 -0.70 -18.90
C ASN A 85 5.08 -1.83 -19.79
N PHE A 86 3.86 -1.68 -20.31
CA PHE A 86 3.27 -2.66 -21.22
C PHE A 86 4.09 -2.82 -22.50
N VAL A 87 4.42 -1.72 -23.17
CA VAL A 87 5.23 -1.76 -24.41
C VAL A 87 6.62 -2.33 -24.14
N ASP A 88 7.29 -1.90 -23.08
CA ASP A 88 8.63 -2.38 -22.71
C ASP A 88 8.61 -3.89 -22.43
N ALA A 89 7.60 -4.38 -21.72
CA ALA A 89 7.44 -5.80 -21.42
C ALA A 89 7.23 -6.63 -22.69
N LEU A 90 6.41 -6.16 -23.64
CA LEU A 90 6.21 -6.82 -24.93
C LEU A 90 7.50 -6.88 -25.75
N GLN A 91 8.25 -5.78 -25.81
CA GLN A 91 9.48 -5.70 -26.58
C GLN A 91 10.60 -6.57 -26.02
N LYS A 92 10.69 -6.67 -24.68
CA LYS A 92 11.77 -7.40 -23.99
C LYS A 92 11.41 -8.83 -23.63
N GLY A 93 10.14 -9.22 -23.78
CA GLY A 93 9.64 -10.51 -23.28
C GLY A 93 9.63 -10.59 -21.75
N GLU A 94 9.49 -9.46 -21.05
CA GLU A 94 9.46 -9.39 -19.59
C GLU A 94 8.04 -9.52 -19.03
N LYS A 95 7.93 -9.89 -17.76
CA LYS A 95 6.63 -9.95 -17.07
C LYS A 95 6.12 -8.52 -16.80
N LEU A 96 4.84 -8.29 -17.06
CA LEU A 96 4.15 -7.05 -16.68
C LEU A 96 4.19 -6.84 -15.16
N ILE A 97 4.14 -5.58 -14.71
CA ILE A 97 4.08 -5.27 -13.28
C ILE A 97 2.77 -5.79 -12.66
N CYS A 98 1.67 -5.77 -13.41
CA CYS A 98 0.35 -6.25 -12.97
C CYS A 98 -0.27 -7.19 -14.03
N PRO A 99 0.25 -8.41 -14.22
CA PRO A 99 -0.31 -9.35 -15.20
C PRO A 99 -1.64 -9.91 -14.69
N CYS A 100 -2.51 -10.32 -15.62
CA CYS A 100 -3.88 -10.73 -15.31
C CYS A 100 -3.94 -11.94 -14.36
N ASP A 101 -3.02 -12.89 -14.50
CA ASP A 101 -2.93 -14.09 -13.66
C ASP A 101 -2.70 -13.75 -12.17
N ASP A 102 -1.92 -12.71 -11.89
CA ASP A 102 -1.73 -12.20 -10.54
C ASP A 102 -2.91 -11.36 -10.08
N ASN A 103 -3.47 -10.51 -10.95
CA ASN A 103 -4.59 -9.63 -10.61
C ASN A 103 -5.90 -10.38 -10.26
N ILE A 104 -6.04 -11.65 -10.69
CA ILE A 104 -7.14 -12.53 -10.25
C ILE A 104 -7.21 -12.63 -8.71
N LYS A 105 -6.08 -12.55 -8.01
CA LYS A 105 -6.04 -12.59 -6.54
C LYS A 105 -6.69 -11.34 -5.94
N SER A 106 -6.47 -10.17 -6.54
CA SER A 106 -7.11 -8.92 -6.14
C SER A 106 -8.62 -8.98 -6.33
N LEU A 107 -9.09 -9.53 -7.47
CA LEU A 107 -10.51 -9.74 -7.72
C LEU A 107 -11.13 -10.70 -6.70
N ALA A 108 -10.44 -11.80 -6.39
CA ALA A 108 -10.90 -12.75 -5.37
C ALA A 108 -11.10 -12.07 -4.00
N MET A 109 -10.19 -11.17 -3.60
CA MET A 109 -10.35 -10.38 -2.36
C MET A 109 -11.60 -9.50 -2.38
N VAL A 110 -11.90 -8.83 -3.50
CA VAL A 110 -13.11 -7.98 -3.62
C VAL A 110 -14.38 -8.83 -3.52
N LEU A 111 -14.42 -9.96 -4.22
CA LEU A 111 -15.56 -10.87 -4.19
C LEU A 111 -15.79 -11.46 -2.79
N ALA A 112 -14.71 -11.85 -2.09
CA ALA A 112 -14.75 -12.32 -0.72
C ALA A 112 -15.28 -11.25 0.25
N ALA A 113 -14.89 -9.98 0.08
CA ALA A 113 -15.40 -8.87 0.87
C ALA A 113 -16.91 -8.65 0.65
N VAL A 114 -17.38 -8.71 -0.61
CA VAL A 114 -18.81 -8.62 -0.94
C VAL A 114 -19.60 -9.78 -0.33
N GLN A 115 -19.08 -11.00 -0.42
CA GLN A 115 -19.70 -12.16 0.21
C GLN A 115 -19.77 -12.00 1.73
N SER A 116 -18.68 -11.59 2.37
CA SER A 116 -18.61 -11.37 3.81
C SER A 116 -19.64 -10.34 4.28
N ALA A 117 -19.80 -9.23 3.54
CA ALA A 117 -20.79 -8.21 3.85
C ALA A 117 -22.24 -8.73 3.75
N LYS A 118 -22.52 -9.64 2.82
CA LYS A 118 -23.86 -10.24 2.64
C LYS A 118 -24.20 -11.26 3.73
N THR A 119 -23.22 -12.02 4.21
CA THR A 119 -23.46 -13.12 5.16
C THR A 119 -23.17 -12.75 6.61
N GLY A 120 -22.45 -11.66 6.86
CA GLY A 120 -21.96 -11.30 8.19
C GLY A 120 -20.86 -12.23 8.71
N GLN A 121 -20.29 -13.09 7.85
CA GLN A 121 -19.25 -14.05 8.23
C GLN A 121 -17.94 -13.75 7.51
N LYS A 122 -16.82 -14.18 8.09
CA LYS A 122 -15.52 -14.09 7.43
C LYS A 122 -15.51 -15.00 6.19
N SER A 123 -15.16 -14.43 5.03
CA SER A 123 -14.92 -15.20 3.81
C SER A 123 -13.47 -15.71 3.82
N PRO A 124 -13.24 -17.01 3.54
CA PRO A 124 -11.91 -17.62 3.54
C PRO A 124 -11.00 -17.10 2.43
#